data_AF-A1WNN6-F1
#
_entry.id   AF-A1WNN6-F1
#
_cell.length_a   1.000
_cell.length_b   1.000
_cell.length_c   1.000
_cell.angle_alpha   90.00
_cell.angle_beta   90.00
_cell.angle_gamma   90.00
#
_symmetry.space_group_name_H-M   'P 1'
#
loop_
_entity.id
_entity.type
_entity.pdbx_description
1 polymer ?
#
loop_
_entity_poly.entity_id
_entity_poly.type
_entity_poly.pdbx_seq_one_letter_code
_entity_poly.pdbx_strand_id
1 'polypeptide(L)'
;MTGTIARSLEHLRLRLRYERLRAAARRSPEHLRLRLRYERLRAAARRSPEHLRLRLRYERLRAAARRSCRQQGFTLIELLLAIGVMALLAVLSWRGLDGMVRAQETTRQRADEMLVLQAALGQWGSDLDALLPMANTTALDWDGQVLRMTRRSSAVPDEGALVVAWTRRSAAGTGQWLRWQSPPVRTRGQWQQAWLQAAQWARTPGVDERRYEVALLPLDGWQIFYYRGGAWSNPLSSSDSGSSSAAIPDGLRLQITLPASQALAGQLTRDWVNPVLGGRRS
;
A
#
# COMPACT_ATOMS: atom_id res chain seq x y z
N MET A 1 -86.57 72.37 -35.85
CA MET A 1 -86.86 72.01 -34.44
C MET A 1 -87.42 70.59 -34.41
N THR A 2 -86.60 69.59 -34.07
CA THR A 2 -86.96 68.17 -33.70
C THR A 2 -85.72 67.23 -33.76
N GLY A 3 -84.54 67.72 -34.15
CA GLY A 3 -83.32 66.93 -34.41
C GLY A 3 -82.39 66.57 -33.22
N THR A 4 -82.73 66.89 -31.96
CA THR A 4 -81.79 66.72 -30.83
C THR A 4 -82.17 65.58 -29.87
N ILE A 5 -83.40 65.06 -29.91
CA ILE A 5 -83.88 64.03 -28.97
C ILE A 5 -83.72 62.59 -29.52
N ALA A 6 -83.82 62.39 -30.84
CA ALA A 6 -83.72 61.07 -31.46
C ALA A 6 -82.30 60.45 -31.41
N ARG A 7 -81.24 61.27 -31.55
CA ARG A 7 -79.84 60.78 -31.48
C ARG A 7 -79.42 60.35 -30.06
N SER A 8 -80.05 60.93 -29.02
CA SER A 8 -79.77 60.58 -27.61
C SER A 8 -80.27 59.17 -27.26
N LEU A 9 -81.39 58.73 -27.87
CA LEU A 9 -81.97 57.41 -27.65
C LEU A 9 -81.22 56.29 -28.38
N GLU A 10 -80.58 56.55 -29.53
CA GLU A 10 -79.70 55.58 -30.18
C GLU A 10 -78.41 55.32 -29.38
N HIS A 11 -77.82 56.35 -28.78
CA HIS A 11 -76.65 56.19 -27.91
C HIS A 11 -76.96 55.36 -26.65
N LEU A 12 -78.15 55.51 -26.06
CA LEU A 12 -78.58 54.71 -24.91
C LEU A 12 -78.92 53.26 -25.28
N ARG A 13 -79.48 53.01 -26.47
CA ARG A 13 -79.67 51.63 -27.00
C ARG A 13 -78.33 50.93 -27.27
N LEU A 14 -77.34 51.65 -27.79
CA LEU A 14 -76.00 51.10 -28.04
C LEU A 14 -75.25 50.79 -26.73
N ARG A 15 -75.38 51.64 -25.69
CA ARG A 15 -74.79 51.34 -24.36
C ARG A 15 -75.39 50.10 -23.71
N LEU A 16 -76.71 49.92 -23.76
CA LEU A 16 -77.36 48.74 -23.17
C LEU A 16 -77.06 47.44 -23.92
N ARG A 17 -76.80 47.49 -25.23
CA ARG A 17 -76.36 46.33 -26.02
C ARG A 17 -74.89 45.96 -25.74
N TYR A 18 -74.05 46.96 -25.45
CA TYR A 18 -72.63 46.75 -25.12
C TYR A 18 -72.43 46.15 -23.72
N GLU A 19 -73.24 46.57 -22.73
CA GLU A 19 -73.22 46.05 -21.36
C GLU A 19 -73.66 44.57 -21.29
N ARG A 20 -74.69 44.17 -22.07
CA ARG A 20 -75.11 42.76 -22.16
C ARG A 20 -74.04 41.85 -22.81
N LEU A 21 -73.28 42.36 -23.77
CA LEU A 21 -72.16 41.62 -24.39
C LEU A 21 -70.92 41.53 -23.48
N ARG A 22 -70.66 42.56 -22.66
CA ARG A 22 -69.59 42.53 -21.63
C ARG A 22 -69.86 41.53 -20.51
N ALA A 23 -71.12 41.35 -20.12
CA ALA A 23 -71.52 40.35 -19.13
C ALA A 23 -71.37 38.89 -19.64
N ALA A 24 -71.57 38.66 -20.94
CA ALA A 24 -71.40 37.33 -21.56
C ALA A 24 -69.93 36.92 -21.75
N ALA A 25 -69.01 37.87 -21.93
CA ALA A 25 -67.58 37.62 -22.15
C ALA A 25 -66.79 37.23 -20.88
N ARG A 26 -67.38 37.31 -19.69
CA ARG A 26 -66.73 36.92 -18.42
C ARG A 26 -66.91 35.44 -18.03
N ARG A 27 -67.59 34.60 -18.83
CA ARG A 27 -67.91 33.20 -18.45
C ARG A 27 -67.18 32.06 -19.19
N SER A 28 -66.38 32.26 -20.26
CA SER A 28 -65.44 31.21 -20.74
C SER A 28 -64.42 31.70 -21.81
N PRO A 29 -63.13 31.91 -21.48
CA PRO A 29 -62.12 32.40 -22.43
C PRO A 29 -61.44 31.32 -23.30
N GLU A 30 -61.71 30.03 -23.09
CA GLU A 30 -60.94 28.95 -23.74
C GLU A 30 -61.44 28.57 -25.15
N HIS A 31 -62.76 28.64 -25.41
CA HIS A 31 -63.32 28.26 -26.71
C HIS A 31 -62.98 29.24 -27.85
N LEU A 32 -62.75 30.52 -27.53
CA LEU A 32 -62.37 31.54 -28.51
C LEU A 32 -60.88 31.43 -28.93
N ARG A 33 -60.00 30.97 -28.03
CA ARG A 33 -58.58 30.72 -28.36
C ARG A 33 -58.41 29.58 -29.36
N LEU A 34 -59.22 28.54 -29.26
CA LEU A 34 -59.18 27.40 -30.17
C LEU A 34 -59.72 27.75 -31.57
N ARG A 35 -60.81 28.52 -31.66
CA ARG A 35 -61.37 28.96 -32.95
C ARG A 35 -60.40 29.87 -33.73
N LEU A 36 -59.74 30.81 -33.06
CA LEU A 36 -58.78 31.71 -33.72
C LEU A 36 -57.48 31.00 -34.16
N ARG A 37 -57.04 29.96 -33.44
CA ARG A 37 -55.89 29.13 -33.83
C ARG A 37 -56.21 28.27 -35.06
N TYR A 38 -57.44 27.75 -35.14
CA TYR A 38 -57.89 26.91 -36.24
C TYR A 38 -58.06 27.71 -37.55
N GLU A 39 -58.63 28.91 -37.48
CA GLU A 39 -58.80 29.81 -38.63
C GLU A 39 -57.46 30.30 -39.22
N ARG A 40 -56.47 30.65 -38.37
CA ARG A 40 -55.14 31.06 -38.82
C ARG A 40 -54.36 29.93 -39.51
N LEU A 41 -54.52 28.68 -39.06
CA LEU A 41 -53.91 27.51 -39.69
C LEU A 41 -54.57 27.17 -41.04
N ARG A 42 -55.89 27.36 -41.16
CA ARG A 42 -56.63 27.15 -42.42
C ARG A 42 -56.27 28.17 -43.50
N ALA A 43 -55.99 29.41 -43.11
CA ALA A 43 -55.54 30.46 -44.04
C ALA A 43 -54.10 30.24 -44.54
N ALA A 44 -53.21 29.70 -43.69
CA ALA A 44 -51.82 29.39 -44.06
C ALA A 44 -51.72 28.20 -45.04
N ALA A 45 -52.61 27.21 -44.90
CA ALA A 45 -52.61 26.00 -45.76
C ALA A 45 -53.01 26.26 -47.22
N ARG A 46 -53.63 27.42 -47.54
CA ARG A 46 -54.03 27.76 -48.92
C ARG A 46 -52.92 28.43 -49.75
N ARG A 47 -51.77 28.79 -49.17
CA ARG A 47 -50.76 29.62 -49.87
C ARG A 47 -49.45 28.94 -50.28
N SER A 48 -49.12 27.72 -49.87
CA SER A 48 -47.92 27.03 -50.40
C SER A 48 -47.92 25.49 -50.16
N PRO A 49 -48.02 24.65 -51.21
CA PRO A 49 -48.04 23.19 -51.07
C PRO A 49 -46.64 22.54 -50.90
N GLU A 50 -45.55 23.28 -51.12
CA GLU A 50 -44.17 22.78 -51.12
C GLU A 50 -43.66 22.39 -49.71
N HIS A 51 -43.96 23.19 -48.68
CA HIS A 51 -43.50 22.90 -47.30
C HIS A 51 -44.20 21.68 -46.66
N LEU A 52 -45.42 21.38 -47.09
CA LEU A 52 -46.16 20.20 -46.63
C LEU A 52 -45.56 18.91 -47.22
N ARG A 53 -45.06 18.95 -48.45
CA ARG A 53 -44.40 17.79 -49.09
C ARG A 53 -43.11 17.41 -48.37
N LEU A 54 -42.30 18.39 -47.98
CA LEU A 54 -41.06 18.15 -47.22
C LEU A 54 -41.33 17.64 -45.81
N ARG A 55 -42.32 18.20 -45.10
CA ARG A 55 -42.71 17.70 -43.77
C ARG A 55 -43.24 16.27 -43.81
N LEU A 56 -44.06 15.92 -44.80
CA LEU A 56 -44.60 14.57 -44.94
C LEU A 56 -43.51 13.57 -45.35
N ARG A 57 -42.52 13.97 -46.17
CA ARG A 57 -41.37 13.12 -46.51
C ARG A 57 -40.48 12.89 -45.29
N TYR A 58 -40.23 13.93 -44.49
CA TYR A 58 -39.45 13.84 -43.26
C TYR A 58 -40.14 12.98 -42.19
N GLU A 59 -41.46 13.11 -42.03
CA GLU A 59 -42.29 12.28 -41.15
C GLU A 59 -42.33 10.80 -41.60
N ARG A 60 -42.46 10.55 -42.92
CA ARG A 60 -42.42 9.19 -43.48
C ARG A 60 -41.06 8.52 -43.30
N LEU A 61 -39.97 9.27 -43.48
CA LEU A 61 -38.61 8.77 -43.23
C LEU A 61 -38.35 8.52 -41.74
N ARG A 62 -38.82 9.40 -40.85
CA ARG A 62 -38.78 9.17 -39.39
C ARG A 62 -39.60 7.97 -38.96
N ALA A 63 -40.79 7.78 -39.53
CA ALA A 63 -41.63 6.63 -39.25
C ALA A 63 -41.01 5.32 -39.76
N ALA A 64 -40.35 5.34 -40.92
CA ALA A 64 -39.62 4.19 -41.46
C ALA A 64 -38.37 3.86 -40.61
N ALA A 65 -37.59 4.86 -40.21
CA ALA A 65 -36.44 4.67 -39.32
C ALA A 65 -36.85 4.11 -37.95
N ARG A 66 -37.94 4.63 -37.36
CA ARG A 66 -38.51 4.10 -36.09
C ARG A 66 -39.09 2.68 -36.22
N ARG A 67 -39.51 2.25 -37.42
CA ARG A 67 -39.96 0.88 -37.67
C ARG A 67 -38.80 -0.09 -37.84
N SER A 68 -37.70 0.32 -38.47
CA SER A 68 -36.48 -0.52 -38.55
C SER A 68 -35.89 -0.82 -37.17
N CYS A 69 -36.04 0.11 -36.22
CA CYS A 69 -35.61 -0.05 -34.82
C CYS A 69 -36.62 -0.84 -33.95
N ARG A 70 -37.78 -1.24 -34.48
CA ARG A 70 -38.84 -1.92 -33.71
C ARG A 70 -38.98 -3.42 -33.98
N GLN A 71 -38.20 -3.98 -34.90
CA GLN A 71 -38.26 -5.40 -35.24
C GLN A 71 -36.88 -5.94 -35.66
N GLN A 72 -35.87 -5.76 -34.81
CA GLN A 72 -34.75 -6.71 -34.78
C GLN A 72 -35.02 -7.63 -33.58
N GLY A 73 -35.66 -8.76 -33.86
CA GLY A 73 -35.71 -9.84 -32.89
C GLY A 73 -34.29 -10.32 -32.64
N PHE A 74 -33.88 -10.37 -31.38
CA PHE A 74 -32.58 -10.88 -30.96
C PHE A 74 -32.43 -12.31 -31.51
N THR A 75 -31.51 -12.51 -32.45
CA THR A 75 -31.26 -13.87 -32.95
C THR A 75 -30.52 -14.67 -31.87
N LEU A 76 -30.75 -15.99 -31.81
CA LEU A 76 -30.02 -16.88 -30.90
C LEU A 76 -28.50 -16.70 -31.04
N ILE A 77 -28.03 -16.47 -32.27
CA ILE A 77 -26.62 -16.25 -32.61
C ILE A 77 -26.09 -14.95 -31.97
N GLU A 78 -26.86 -13.87 -31.99
CA GLU A 78 -26.48 -12.57 -31.42
C GLU A 78 -26.39 -12.63 -29.90
N LEU A 79 -27.28 -13.38 -29.25
CA LEU A 79 -27.20 -13.67 -27.82
C LEU A 79 -25.98 -14.54 -27.48
N LEU A 80 -25.71 -15.57 -28.28
CA LEU A 80 -24.54 -16.44 -28.12
C LEU A 80 -23.24 -15.66 -28.29
N LEU A 81 -23.16 -14.77 -29.28
CA LEU A 81 -21.99 -13.92 -29.51
C LEU A 81 -21.83 -12.91 -28.36
N ALA A 82 -22.90 -12.26 -27.92
CA ALA A 82 -22.85 -11.30 -26.82
C ALA A 82 -22.38 -11.96 -25.52
N ILE A 83 -22.95 -13.12 -25.17
CA ILE A 83 -22.52 -13.89 -23.98
C ILE A 83 -21.09 -14.39 -24.16
N GLY A 84 -20.69 -14.82 -25.36
CA GLY A 84 -19.33 -15.24 -25.66
C GLY A 84 -18.29 -14.13 -25.48
N VAL A 85 -18.56 -12.93 -26.01
CA VAL A 85 -17.67 -11.76 -25.86
C VAL A 85 -17.65 -11.30 -24.40
N MET A 86 -18.80 -11.22 -23.74
CA MET A 86 -18.88 -10.85 -22.32
C MET A 86 -18.14 -11.85 -21.43
N ALA A 87 -18.24 -13.16 -21.71
CA ALA A 87 -17.49 -14.19 -21.01
C ALA A 87 -15.98 -14.04 -21.22
N LEU A 88 -15.53 -13.76 -22.45
CA LEU A 88 -14.11 -13.49 -22.73
C LEU A 88 -13.61 -12.26 -21.97
N LEU A 89 -14.36 -11.15 -22.00
CA LEU A 89 -14.03 -9.93 -21.28
C LEU A 89 -13.99 -10.13 -19.77
N ALA A 90 -14.93 -10.90 -19.22
CA ALA A 90 -14.97 -11.25 -17.80
C ALA A 90 -13.73 -12.06 -17.40
N VAL A 91 -13.34 -13.08 -18.19
CA VAL A 91 -12.13 -13.88 -17.93
C VAL A 91 -10.88 -13.02 -18.01
N LEU A 92 -10.72 -12.20 -19.07
CA LEU A 92 -9.56 -11.34 -19.24
C LEU A 92 -9.44 -10.29 -18.12
N SER A 93 -10.57 -9.70 -17.70
CA SER A 93 -10.62 -8.76 -16.58
C SER A 93 -10.17 -9.40 -15.27
N TRP A 94 -10.70 -10.60 -14.96
CA TRP A 94 -10.31 -11.35 -13.77
C TRP A 94 -8.82 -11.73 -13.77
N ARG A 95 -8.30 -12.19 -14.91
CA ARG A 95 -6.87 -12.52 -15.04
C ARG A 95 -5.96 -11.29 -14.93
N GLY A 96 -6.42 -10.12 -15.41
CA GLY A 96 -5.68 -8.86 -15.29
C GLY A 96 -5.57 -8.39 -13.84
N LEU A 97 -6.69 -8.45 -13.09
CA LEU A 97 -6.72 -8.12 -11.67
C LEU A 97 -5.87 -9.09 -10.83
N ASP A 98 -6.01 -10.40 -11.06
CA ASP A 98 -5.20 -11.42 -10.38
C ASP A 98 -3.70 -11.24 -10.64
N GLY A 99 -3.32 -10.89 -11.87
CA GLY A 99 -1.93 -10.60 -12.23
C GLY A 99 -1.36 -9.43 -11.44
N MET A 100 -2.12 -8.33 -11.33
CA MET A 100 -1.72 -7.15 -10.58
C MET A 100 -1.63 -7.42 -9.06
N VAL A 101 -2.62 -8.13 -8.49
CA VAL A 101 -2.60 -8.49 -7.06
C VAL A 101 -1.38 -9.34 -6.73
N ARG A 102 -1.04 -10.34 -7.56
CA ARG A 102 0.17 -11.15 -7.37
C ARG A 102 1.45 -10.33 -7.50
N ALA A 103 1.52 -9.43 -8.49
CA ALA A 103 2.67 -8.55 -8.66
C ALA A 103 2.87 -7.62 -7.45
N GLN A 104 1.78 -7.05 -6.91
CA GLN A 104 1.83 -6.25 -5.68
C GLN A 104 2.28 -7.07 -4.49
N GLU A 105 1.76 -8.29 -4.33
CA GLU A 105 2.11 -9.18 -3.23
C GLU A 105 3.60 -9.56 -3.25
N THR A 106 4.14 -9.93 -4.41
CA THR A 106 5.59 -10.22 -4.54
C THR A 106 6.45 -9.00 -4.25
N THR A 107 6.00 -7.80 -4.63
CA THR A 107 6.73 -6.56 -4.35
C THR A 107 6.72 -6.24 -2.86
N ARG A 108 5.58 -6.44 -2.18
CA ARG A 108 5.45 -6.26 -0.73
C ARG A 108 6.34 -7.23 0.04
N GLN A 109 6.30 -8.52 -0.29
CA GLN A 109 7.14 -9.54 0.36
C GLN A 109 8.63 -9.19 0.26
N ARG A 110 9.10 -8.75 -0.91
CA ARG A 110 10.49 -8.31 -1.08
C ARG A 110 10.84 -7.07 -0.25
N ALA A 111 9.90 -6.13 -0.12
CA ALA A 111 10.10 -4.95 0.73
C ALA A 111 10.18 -5.35 2.21
N ASP A 112 9.31 -6.24 2.67
CA ASP A 112 9.30 -6.75 4.05
C ASP A 112 10.60 -7.50 4.37
N GLU A 113 11.08 -8.36 3.46
CA GLU A 113 12.38 -9.04 3.61
C GLU A 113 13.54 -8.04 3.74
N MET A 114 13.52 -6.94 2.97
CA MET A 114 14.53 -5.89 3.09
C MET A 114 14.45 -5.16 4.44
N LEU A 115 13.25 -4.88 4.94
CA LEU A 115 13.06 -4.26 6.26
C LEU A 115 13.58 -5.16 7.37
N VAL A 116 13.34 -6.48 7.29
CA VAL A 116 13.89 -7.45 8.26
C VAL A 116 15.42 -7.44 8.22
N LEU A 117 16.02 -7.45 7.02
CA LEU A 117 17.49 -7.37 6.88
C LEU A 117 18.04 -6.07 7.49
N GLN A 118 17.43 -4.93 7.20
CA GLN A 118 17.83 -3.64 7.77
C GLN A 118 17.70 -3.63 9.30
N ALA A 119 16.59 -4.16 9.83
CA ALA A 119 16.37 -4.26 11.26
C ALA A 119 17.40 -5.16 11.94
N ALA A 120 17.71 -6.31 11.34
CA ALA A 120 18.70 -7.26 11.88
C ALA A 120 20.12 -6.66 11.89
N LEU A 121 20.53 -5.99 10.81
CA LEU A 121 21.82 -5.30 10.73
C LEU A 121 21.89 -4.08 11.68
N GLY A 122 20.77 -3.37 11.84
CA GLY A 122 20.63 -2.28 12.81
C GLY A 122 20.73 -2.78 14.25
N GLN A 123 20.05 -3.87 14.58
CA GLN A 123 20.13 -4.54 15.87
C GLN A 123 21.55 -5.02 16.18
N TRP A 124 22.22 -5.62 15.19
CA TRP A 124 23.62 -6.04 15.32
C TRP A 124 24.56 -4.87 15.61
N GLY A 125 24.39 -3.74 14.90
CA GLY A 125 25.14 -2.52 15.17
C GLY A 125 24.86 -1.95 16.56
N SER A 126 23.58 -1.89 16.95
CA SER A 126 23.14 -1.41 18.27
C SER A 126 23.69 -2.25 19.42
N ASP A 127 23.78 -3.57 19.26
CA ASP A 127 24.42 -4.45 20.25
C ASP A 127 25.91 -4.11 20.42
N LEU A 128 26.63 -3.79 19.34
CA LEU A 128 28.03 -3.40 19.38
C LEU A 128 28.25 -1.97 19.93
N ASP A 129 27.41 -1.01 19.55
CA ASP A 129 27.44 0.37 20.08
C ASP A 129 27.13 0.43 21.57
N ALA A 130 26.50 -0.62 22.10
CA ALA A 130 26.16 -0.78 23.49
C ALA A 130 27.17 -1.62 24.28
N LEU A 131 28.31 -2.02 23.69
CA LEU A 131 29.34 -2.78 24.38
C LEU A 131 29.75 -2.12 25.70
N LEU A 132 29.73 -2.91 26.77
CA LEU A 132 30.03 -2.47 28.12
C LEU A 132 31.13 -3.36 28.70
N PRO A 133 32.40 -2.90 28.73
CA PRO A 133 33.44 -3.60 29.46
C PRO A 133 33.15 -3.48 30.96
N MET A 134 32.92 -4.62 31.62
CA MET A 134 32.73 -4.68 33.08
C MET A 134 33.99 -5.28 33.73
N ALA A 135 34.21 -4.97 35.01
CA ALA A 135 35.42 -5.40 35.72
C ALA A 135 35.51 -6.94 35.82
N ASN A 136 36.63 -7.49 35.33
CA ASN A 136 36.92 -8.92 35.27
C ASN A 136 35.85 -9.73 34.51
N THR A 137 35.31 -9.18 33.42
CA THR A 137 34.49 -9.91 32.45
C THR A 137 35.04 -9.71 31.03
N THR A 138 34.58 -10.54 30.10
CA THR A 138 34.89 -10.38 28.68
C THR A 138 33.80 -9.53 28.02
N ALA A 139 34.19 -8.42 27.41
CA ALA A 139 33.26 -7.53 26.73
C ALA A 139 32.76 -8.12 25.40
N LEU A 140 33.65 -8.77 24.64
CA LEU A 140 33.38 -9.35 23.34
C LEU A 140 34.24 -10.59 23.14
N ASP A 141 33.63 -11.66 22.63
CA ASP A 141 34.31 -12.93 22.36
C ASP A 141 33.72 -13.60 21.12
N TRP A 142 34.62 -14.13 20.28
CA TRP A 142 34.29 -14.90 19.09
C TRP A 142 34.96 -16.26 19.18
N ASP A 143 34.17 -17.34 19.25
CA ASP A 143 34.71 -18.70 19.34
C ASP A 143 34.68 -19.47 18.00
N GLY A 144 34.34 -18.78 16.89
CA GLY A 144 34.17 -19.39 15.57
C GLY A 144 32.74 -19.83 15.24
N GLN A 145 31.87 -19.94 16.25
CA GLN A 145 30.47 -20.35 16.09
C GLN A 145 29.47 -19.40 16.75
N VAL A 146 29.89 -18.67 17.78
CA VAL A 146 29.07 -17.70 18.47
C VAL A 146 29.88 -16.44 18.75
N LEU A 147 29.25 -15.30 18.47
CA LEU A 147 29.76 -14.00 18.88
C LEU A 147 29.01 -13.62 20.15
N ARG A 148 29.71 -13.60 21.28
CA ARG A 148 29.17 -13.23 22.58
C ARG A 148 29.66 -11.85 22.96
N MET A 149 28.78 -11.09 23.59
CA MET A 149 29.11 -9.75 24.02
C MET A 149 28.35 -9.35 25.27
N THR A 150 28.97 -8.48 26.05
CA THR A 150 28.36 -7.83 27.21
C THR A 150 27.98 -6.42 26.81
N ARG A 151 26.69 -6.08 26.91
CA ARG A 151 26.18 -4.76 26.55
C ARG A 151 25.42 -4.10 27.70
N ARG A 152 25.35 -2.76 27.66
CA ARG A 152 24.43 -1.99 28.49
C ARG A 152 22.98 -2.27 28.09
N SER A 153 22.08 -2.37 29.08
CA SER A 153 20.65 -2.34 28.85
C SER A 153 20.20 -0.92 28.49
N SER A 154 19.18 -0.81 27.66
CA SER A 154 18.50 0.45 27.36
C SER A 154 17.16 0.59 28.10
N ALA A 155 16.83 -0.37 28.98
CA ALA A 155 15.62 -0.33 29.79
C ALA A 155 15.67 0.84 30.79
N VAL A 156 14.50 1.42 31.07
CA VAL A 156 14.32 2.46 32.09
C VAL A 156 13.24 1.95 33.06
N PRO A 157 13.56 1.73 34.35
CA PRO A 157 14.84 1.99 35.03
C PRO A 157 15.98 1.04 34.58
N ASP A 158 17.24 1.38 34.89
CA ASP A 158 18.37 0.51 34.56
C ASP A 158 18.29 -0.83 35.30
N GLU A 159 18.12 -1.90 34.52
CA GLU A 159 17.96 -3.25 35.03
C GLU A 159 19.30 -3.98 35.23
N GLY A 160 20.39 -3.49 34.63
CA GLY A 160 21.72 -4.11 34.64
C GLY A 160 22.27 -4.39 33.24
N ALA A 161 23.42 -5.06 33.18
CA ALA A 161 24.03 -5.44 31.91
C ALA A 161 23.29 -6.64 31.27
N LEU A 162 23.48 -6.84 29.98
CA LEU A 162 22.94 -7.99 29.25
C LEU A 162 24.06 -8.75 28.56
N VAL A 163 23.97 -10.07 28.54
CA VAL A 163 24.79 -10.91 27.67
C VAL A 163 24.00 -11.17 26.40
N VAL A 164 24.56 -10.78 25.26
CA VAL A 164 23.97 -11.02 23.95
C VAL A 164 24.86 -11.97 23.18
N ALA A 165 24.24 -12.88 22.46
CA ALA A 165 24.93 -13.82 21.59
C ALA A 165 24.29 -13.85 20.21
N TRP A 166 25.14 -13.93 19.20
CA TRP A 166 24.74 -14.11 17.81
C TRP A 166 25.30 -15.43 17.31
N THR A 167 24.53 -16.17 16.53
CA THR A 167 25.00 -17.40 15.88
C THR A 167 24.32 -17.62 14.54
N ARG A 168 24.96 -18.38 13.66
CA ARG A 168 24.31 -19.00 12.50
C ARG A 168 24.15 -20.48 12.80
N ARG A 169 22.92 -20.94 12.95
CA ARG A 169 22.62 -22.35 13.22
C ARG A 169 21.87 -22.97 12.05
N SER A 170 22.28 -24.17 11.65
CA SER A 170 21.57 -24.90 10.59
C SER A 170 20.35 -25.60 11.16
N ALA A 171 19.17 -25.29 10.62
CA ALA A 171 17.90 -25.93 10.94
C ALA A 171 17.24 -26.40 9.63
N ALA A 172 16.89 -27.69 9.56
CA ALA A 172 16.26 -28.30 8.39
C ALA A 172 16.98 -28.01 7.04
N GLY A 173 18.31 -27.99 7.04
CA GLY A 173 19.13 -27.75 5.84
C GLY A 173 19.33 -26.27 5.47
N THR A 174 18.68 -25.34 6.17
CA THR A 174 18.88 -23.90 5.99
C THR A 174 19.62 -23.30 7.19
N GLY A 175 20.61 -22.45 6.94
CA GLY A 175 21.24 -21.68 8.02
C GLY A 175 20.32 -20.56 8.44
N GLN A 176 20.08 -20.41 9.74
CA GLN A 176 19.31 -19.32 10.32
C GLN A 176 20.23 -18.44 11.15
N TRP A 177 20.13 -17.13 10.95
CA TRP A 177 20.80 -16.15 11.81
C TRP A 177 19.92 -15.89 13.02
N LEU A 178 20.51 -16.07 14.18
CA LEU A 178 19.80 -16.05 15.45
C LEU A 178 20.50 -15.10 16.41
N ARG A 179 19.68 -14.46 17.24
CA ARG A 179 20.13 -13.64 18.36
C ARG A 179 19.58 -14.23 19.65
N TRP A 180 20.39 -14.23 20.69
CA TRP A 180 20.01 -14.61 22.05
C TRP A 180 20.36 -13.49 23.00
N GLN A 181 19.53 -13.28 24.02
CA GLN A 181 19.82 -12.32 25.08
C GLN A 181 19.50 -12.89 26.46
N SER A 182 20.39 -12.69 27.42
CA SER A 182 20.10 -13.07 28.79
C SER A 182 19.08 -12.12 29.44
N PRO A 183 18.47 -12.53 30.57
CA PRO A 183 17.95 -11.57 31.54
C PRO A 183 19.03 -10.59 32.02
N PRO A 184 18.65 -9.44 32.61
CA PRO A 184 19.59 -8.49 33.20
C PRO A 184 20.50 -9.14 34.26
N VAL A 185 21.81 -8.93 34.13
CA VAL A 185 22.83 -9.43 35.06
C VAL A 185 23.43 -8.27 35.85
N ARG A 186 23.55 -8.46 37.17
CA ARG A 186 24.11 -7.47 38.10
C ARG A 186 25.36 -7.97 38.82
N THR A 187 25.50 -9.28 38.97
CA THR A 187 26.65 -9.89 39.65
C THR A 187 27.53 -10.66 38.66
N ARG A 188 28.80 -10.87 39.03
CA ARG A 188 29.72 -11.69 38.22
C ARG A 188 29.23 -13.12 38.05
N GLY A 189 28.64 -13.71 39.08
CA GLY A 189 28.08 -15.06 39.01
C GLY A 189 26.94 -15.17 38.00
N GLN A 190 26.02 -14.20 37.99
CA GLN A 190 24.94 -14.12 37.00
C GLN A 190 25.49 -13.94 35.58
N TRP A 191 26.49 -13.06 35.42
CA TRP A 191 27.15 -12.87 34.12
C TRP A 191 27.81 -14.17 33.63
N GLN A 192 28.56 -14.87 34.48
CA GLN A 192 29.24 -16.11 34.09
C GLN A 192 28.25 -17.20 33.70
N GLN A 193 27.13 -17.32 34.43
CA GLN A 193 26.05 -18.24 34.09
C GLN A 193 25.42 -17.89 32.73
N ALA A 194 25.07 -16.62 32.50
CA ALA A 194 24.52 -16.15 31.23
C ALA A 194 25.49 -16.35 30.06
N TRP A 195 26.79 -16.14 30.30
CA TRP A 195 27.86 -16.33 29.31
C TRP A 195 28.03 -17.79 28.88
N LEU A 196 27.87 -18.72 29.83
CA LEU A 196 27.88 -20.16 29.57
C LEU A 196 26.59 -20.61 28.85
N GLN A 197 25.43 -20.12 29.28
CA GLN A 197 24.14 -20.39 28.63
C GLN A 197 24.15 -19.95 27.17
N ALA A 198 24.69 -18.76 26.87
CA ALA A 198 24.86 -18.27 25.51
C ALA A 198 25.71 -19.23 24.64
N ALA A 199 26.80 -19.77 25.19
CA ALA A 199 27.65 -20.72 24.47
C ALA A 199 26.95 -22.06 24.24
N GLN A 200 26.22 -22.56 25.24
CA GLN A 200 25.42 -23.78 25.12
C GLN A 200 24.29 -23.62 24.10
N TRP A 201 23.57 -22.49 24.15
CA TRP A 201 22.49 -22.14 23.24
C TRP A 201 22.92 -22.19 21.76
N ALA A 202 24.10 -21.67 21.45
CA ALA A 202 24.60 -21.65 20.08
C ALA A 202 24.85 -23.07 19.52
N ARG A 203 25.30 -24.00 20.37
CA ARG A 203 25.67 -25.37 19.96
C ARG A 203 24.51 -26.35 20.06
N THR A 204 23.83 -26.38 21.21
CA THR A 204 22.80 -27.36 21.53
C THR A 204 21.76 -26.72 22.45
N PRO A 205 20.80 -25.95 21.88
CA PRO A 205 19.84 -25.19 22.67
C PRO A 205 18.79 -26.11 23.31
N GLY A 206 18.67 -26.03 24.64
CA GLY A 206 17.58 -26.61 25.42
C GLY A 206 16.31 -25.76 25.36
N VAL A 207 15.29 -26.16 26.12
CA VAL A 207 13.99 -25.45 26.13
C VAL A 207 14.13 -24.07 26.76
N ASP A 208 14.92 -23.95 27.82
CA ASP A 208 15.06 -22.69 28.57
C ASP A 208 15.88 -21.67 27.78
N GLU A 209 16.95 -22.07 27.12
CA GLU A 209 17.76 -21.15 26.31
C GLU A 209 16.97 -20.62 25.11
N ARG A 210 16.12 -21.45 24.49
CA ARG A 210 15.28 -21.04 23.36
C ARG A 210 14.26 -19.97 23.73
N ARG A 211 13.90 -19.82 25.01
CA ARG A 211 12.95 -18.76 25.45
C ARG A 211 13.48 -17.37 25.17
N TYR A 212 14.79 -17.22 25.08
CA TYR A 212 15.44 -15.93 24.82
C TYR A 212 16.03 -15.83 23.41
N GLU A 213 15.71 -16.79 22.54
CA GLU A 213 16.11 -16.80 21.15
C GLU A 213 15.16 -15.94 20.31
N VAL A 214 15.74 -15.18 19.39
CA VAL A 214 15.04 -14.46 18.33
C VAL A 214 15.63 -14.90 17.00
N ALA A 215 14.79 -15.53 16.17
CA ALA A 215 15.15 -15.86 14.79
C ALA A 215 15.00 -14.62 13.90
N LEU A 216 16.01 -14.36 13.05
CA LEU A 216 16.07 -13.14 12.24
C LEU A 216 15.82 -13.44 10.77
N LEU A 217 16.82 -13.99 10.08
CA LEU A 217 16.73 -14.29 8.65
C LEU A 217 17.65 -15.47 8.27
N PRO A 218 17.35 -16.16 7.15
CA PRO A 218 18.20 -17.24 6.69
C PRO A 218 19.52 -16.72 6.10
N LEU A 219 20.61 -17.44 6.35
CA LEU A 219 21.96 -17.17 5.85
C LEU A 219 22.61 -18.45 5.33
N ASP A 220 23.37 -18.34 4.25
CA ASP A 220 24.28 -19.39 3.75
C ASP A 220 25.67 -19.29 4.37
N GLY A 221 26.09 -18.10 4.76
CA GLY A 221 27.41 -17.83 5.32
C GLY A 221 27.38 -16.75 6.39
N TRP A 222 28.24 -16.87 7.38
CA TRP A 222 28.44 -15.87 8.42
C TRP A 222 29.87 -15.94 8.94
N GLN A 223 30.59 -14.83 8.82
CA GLN A 223 31.99 -14.69 9.18
C GLN A 223 32.22 -13.35 9.88
N ILE A 224 33.18 -13.34 10.80
CA ILE A 224 33.55 -12.18 11.62
C ILE A 224 35.06 -11.95 11.49
N PHE A 225 35.45 -10.69 11.29
CA PHE A 225 36.84 -10.26 11.30
C PHE A 225 37.03 -9.11 12.28
N TYR A 226 38.19 -9.06 12.92
CA TYR A 226 38.59 -7.96 13.78
C TYR A 226 39.62 -7.09 13.09
N TYR A 227 39.46 -5.78 13.25
CA TYR A 227 40.47 -4.80 12.89
C TYR A 227 41.32 -4.51 14.11
N ARG A 228 42.60 -4.86 14.05
CA ARG A 228 43.59 -4.65 15.12
C ARG A 228 44.92 -4.31 14.49
N GLY A 229 45.65 -3.34 15.07
CA GLY A 229 47.00 -3.00 14.61
C GLY A 229 47.09 -2.56 13.14
N GLY A 230 46.00 -2.03 12.56
CA GLY A 230 45.95 -1.58 11.17
C GLY A 230 45.60 -2.64 10.13
N ALA A 231 45.24 -3.86 10.52
CA ALA A 231 44.90 -4.93 9.59
C ALA A 231 43.62 -5.69 9.99
N TRP A 232 42.92 -6.21 9.00
CA TRP A 232 41.82 -7.16 9.19
C TRP A 232 42.38 -8.55 9.43
N SER A 233 41.97 -9.19 10.53
CA SER A 233 42.40 -10.54 10.89
C SER A 233 41.22 -11.39 11.37
N ASN A 234 41.36 -12.71 11.27
CA ASN A 234 40.43 -13.63 11.91
C ASN A 234 40.67 -13.58 13.43
N PRO A 235 39.63 -13.41 14.27
CA PRO A 235 39.80 -13.31 15.72
C PRO A 235 40.50 -14.50 16.37
N LEU A 236 40.43 -15.68 15.73
CA LEU A 236 41.04 -16.92 16.22
C LEU A 236 42.47 -17.13 15.72
N SER A 237 43.01 -16.23 14.88
CA SER A 237 44.40 -16.33 14.42
C SER A 237 45.37 -15.96 15.53
N SER A 238 46.40 -16.78 15.72
CA SER A 238 47.36 -16.77 16.83
C SER A 238 48.30 -15.55 16.90
N SER A 239 48.10 -14.51 16.09
CA SER A 239 49.05 -13.40 15.93
C SER A 239 49.06 -12.38 17.08
N ASP A 240 48.22 -12.55 18.10
CA ASP A 240 48.07 -11.63 19.24
C ASP A 240 48.28 -12.37 20.58
N SER A 241 49.40 -13.07 20.72
CA SER A 241 49.83 -13.74 21.96
C SER A 241 50.39 -12.75 23.00
N GLY A 242 49.69 -11.65 23.28
CA GLY A 242 50.22 -10.59 24.16
C GLY A 242 49.22 -9.69 24.90
N SER A 243 47.95 -9.63 24.53
CA SER A 243 46.93 -8.95 25.35
C SER A 243 45.67 -9.80 25.44
N SER A 244 45.47 -10.38 26.62
CA SER A 244 44.32 -11.15 27.06
C SER A 244 43.01 -10.74 26.39
N SER A 245 42.30 -11.70 25.79
CA SER A 245 40.85 -12.00 25.70
C SER A 245 39.78 -10.98 26.18
N ALA A 246 40.09 -9.69 26.27
CA ALA A 246 39.33 -8.66 26.97
C ALA A 246 39.37 -7.29 26.28
N ALA A 247 40.26 -7.08 25.30
CA ALA A 247 40.32 -5.84 24.53
C ALA A 247 39.28 -5.87 23.40
N ILE A 248 38.34 -4.93 23.43
CA ILE A 248 37.41 -4.67 22.34
C ILE A 248 38.24 -4.25 21.12
N PRO A 249 38.06 -4.85 19.93
CA PRO A 249 38.83 -4.50 18.74
C PRO A 249 38.52 -3.07 18.27
N ASP A 250 39.43 -2.51 17.47
CA ASP A 250 39.26 -1.16 16.91
C ASP A 250 38.09 -1.11 15.91
N GLY A 251 37.85 -2.23 15.23
CA GLY A 251 36.72 -2.42 14.34
C GLY A 251 36.34 -3.89 14.20
N LEU A 252 35.13 -4.12 13.71
CA LEU A 252 34.56 -5.44 13.51
C LEU A 252 33.85 -5.49 12.17
N ARG A 253 34.21 -6.45 11.32
CA ARG A 253 33.57 -6.70 10.03
C ARG A 253 32.67 -7.91 10.12
N LEU A 254 31.39 -7.70 9.83
CA LEU A 254 30.40 -8.73 9.60
C LEU A 254 30.33 -9.03 8.12
N GLN A 255 30.55 -10.29 7.75
CA GLN A 255 30.35 -10.78 6.40
C GLN A 255 29.28 -11.87 6.43
N ILE A 256 28.15 -11.62 5.78
CA ILE A 256 27.03 -12.56 5.68
C ILE A 256 26.78 -12.91 4.22
N THR A 257 26.36 -14.14 3.96
CA THR A 257 25.94 -14.59 2.63
C THR A 257 24.45 -14.91 2.69
N LEU A 258 23.66 -14.19 1.90
CA LEU A 258 22.21 -14.36 1.80
C LEU A 258 21.88 -15.42 0.73
N PRO A 259 20.90 -16.30 0.99
CA PRO A 259 20.49 -17.31 0.03
C PRO A 259 19.79 -16.70 -1.18
N ALA A 260 19.87 -17.39 -2.32
CA ALA A 260 19.28 -16.93 -3.58
C ALA A 260 17.74 -16.80 -3.56
N SER A 261 17.07 -17.32 -2.53
CA SER A 261 15.62 -17.26 -2.37
C SER A 261 15.09 -15.95 -1.78
N GLN A 262 15.96 -15.07 -1.26
CA GLN A 262 15.57 -13.78 -0.69
C GLN A 262 15.54 -12.65 -1.73
N ALA A 263 14.93 -11.51 -1.37
CA ALA A 263 14.92 -10.27 -2.15
C ALA A 263 16.33 -9.78 -2.52
N LEU A 264 17.31 -10.03 -1.65
CA LEU A 264 18.74 -9.79 -1.88
C LEU A 264 19.49 -11.11 -1.71
N ALA A 265 20.37 -11.41 -2.66
CA ALA A 265 21.18 -12.61 -2.67
C ALA A 265 22.67 -12.27 -2.75
N GLY A 266 23.52 -13.17 -2.25
CA GLY A 266 24.96 -13.02 -2.29
C GLY A 266 25.55 -12.44 -1.02
N GLN A 267 26.77 -11.91 -1.12
CA GLN A 267 27.55 -11.53 0.04
C GLN A 267 27.39 -10.05 0.41
N LEU A 268 27.05 -9.81 1.67
CA LEU A 268 26.99 -8.49 2.27
C LEU A 268 28.11 -8.35 3.30
N THR A 269 28.81 -7.21 3.26
CA THR A 269 29.83 -6.85 4.25
C THR A 269 29.40 -5.58 4.98
N ARG A 270 29.47 -5.59 6.30
CA ARG A 270 29.21 -4.44 7.17
C ARG A 270 30.36 -4.26 8.14
N ASP A 271 30.94 -3.07 8.13
CA ASP A 271 32.01 -2.71 9.05
C ASP A 271 31.45 -1.84 10.19
N TRP A 272 31.89 -2.16 11.39
CA TRP A 272 31.65 -1.39 12.61
C TRP A 272 32.99 -0.87 13.14
N VAL A 273 32.99 0.36 13.64
CA VAL A 273 34.16 1.02 14.22
C VAL A 273 33.85 1.32 15.68
N ASN A 274 34.80 1.03 16.56
CA ASN A 274 34.63 1.25 17.98
C ASN A 274 34.52 2.76 18.29
N PRO A 275 33.37 3.23 18.81
CA PRO A 275 33.13 4.65 19.03
C PRO A 275 34.05 5.26 20.08
N VAL A 276 34.57 4.45 21.02
CA VAL A 276 35.46 4.92 22.09
C VAL A 276 36.84 5.34 21.55
N LEU A 277 37.27 4.79 20.41
CA LEU A 277 38.55 5.12 19.77
C LEU A 277 38.46 6.31 18.80
N GLY A 278 37.27 6.56 18.24
CA GLY A 278 37.05 7.67 17.30
C GLY A 278 37.26 9.07 17.91
N GLY A 279 37.08 9.21 19.23
CA GLY A 279 37.24 10.49 19.93
C GLY A 279 38.68 10.94 20.20
N ARG A 280 39.70 10.13 19.86
CA ARG A 280 41.11 10.40 20.19
C ARG A 280 41.94 10.98 19.03
N ARG A 281 41.30 11.25 17.88
CA ARG A 281 41.92 11.86 16.69
C ARG A 281 41.10 13.08 16.26
N SER A 282 41.24 14.19 16.97
CA SER A 282 40.80 15.52 16.54
C SER A 282 41.80 16.56 17.02
#